data_AF-A0A3B8WEF9-F1
#
_entry.id   AF-A0A3B8WEF9-F1
#
_cell.length_a   1.000
_cell.length_b   1.000
_cell.length_c   1.000
_cell.angle_alpha   90.00
_cell.angle_beta   90.00
_cell.angle_gamma   90.00
#
_symmetry.space_group_name_H-M   'P 1'
#
loop_
_entity.id
_entity.type
_entity.pdbx_description
1 polymer ?
#
loop_
_entity_poly.entity_id
_entity_poly.type
_entity_poly.pdbx_seq_one_letter_code
_entity_poly.pdbx_strand_id
1 'polypeptide(L)' 'TLKGYITETGKIVPSRITGTKARYQRQLATAIKRARYLALLPYTDGHDH' A
#
# COMPACT_ATOMS: atom_id res chain seq x y z
N THR A 1 8.78 -4.22 4.99
CA THR A 1 7.47 -4.88 4.86
C THR A 1 6.49 -3.94 4.16
N LEU A 2 5.38 -4.44 3.59
CA LEU A 2 4.43 -3.66 2.75
C LEU A 2 3.86 -2.40 3.43
N LYS A 3 3.85 -2.35 4.77
CA LYS A 3 3.43 -1.18 5.58
C LYS A 3 4.24 0.09 5.29
N GLY A 4 5.51 -0.03 4.89
CA GLY A 4 6.34 1.13 4.53
C GLY A 4 6.01 1.76 3.17
N TYR A 5 5.10 1.15 2.41
CA TYR A 5 4.69 1.60 1.09
C TYR A 5 3.24 2.13 1.06
N ILE A 6 2.66 2.34 2.24
CA ILE A 6 1.37 3.02 2.44
C ILE A 6 1.56 4.27 3.30
N THR A 7 0.74 5.27 3.08
CA THR A 7 0.65 6.47 3.92
C THR A 7 -0.07 6.14 5.23
N GLU A 8 -0.03 7.08 6.18
CA GLU A 8 -0.78 6.98 7.44
C GLU A 8 -2.29 6.79 7.20
N THR A 9 -2.82 7.43 6.15
CA THR A 9 -4.21 7.26 5.68
C THR A 9 -4.46 5.96 4.91
N GLY A 10 -3.51 5.04 4.90
CA GLY A 10 -3.59 3.74 4.21
C GLY A 10 -3.38 3.78 2.70
N LYS A 11 -3.27 4.94 2.04
CA LYS A 11 -3.10 5.06 0.58
C LYS A 11 -1.73 4.56 0.11
N ILE A 12 -1.63 4.00 -1.10
CA ILE A 12 -0.35 3.52 -1.65
C ILE A 12 0.55 4.71 -1.98
N VAL A 13 1.79 4.69 -1.51
CA VAL A 13 2.77 5.76 -1.79
C VAL A 13 3.15 5.77 -3.28
N PRO A 14 3.12 6.93 -3.96
CA PRO A 14 3.48 7.04 -5.37
C PRO A 14 4.93 6.62 -5.68
N SER A 15 5.18 6.13 -6.89
CA SER A 15 6.53 5.74 -7.36
C SER A 15 7.56 6.87 -7.32
N ARG A 16 7.13 8.13 -7.54
CA ARG A 16 8.00 9.32 -7.42
C ARG A 16 8.54 9.55 -6.00
N ILE A 17 7.87 9.03 -4.99
CA ILE A 17 8.29 9.13 -3.58
C ILE A 17 9.08 7.89 -3.18
N THR A 18 8.63 6.70 -3.59
CA THR A 18 9.30 5.43 -3.26
C THR A 18 10.56 5.16 -4.09
N GLY A 19 10.77 5.89 -5.18
CA GLY A 19 11.88 5.66 -6.13
C GLY A 19 11.79 4.35 -6.90
N THR A 20 10.65 3.66 -6.88
CA THR A 20 10.51 2.34 -7.51
C THR A 20 10.24 2.44 -9.01
N LYS A 21 10.76 1.48 -9.79
CA LYS A 21 10.45 1.35 -11.22
C LYS A 21 8.97 1.02 -11.43
N ALA A 22 8.39 1.43 -12.56
CA ALA A 22 6.99 1.18 -12.88
C ALA A 22 6.58 -0.31 -12.79
N ARG A 23 7.46 -1.25 -13.16
CA ARG A 23 7.23 -2.69 -12.98
C ARG A 23 7.02 -3.06 -11.52
N TYR A 24 7.89 -2.59 -10.63
CA TYR A 24 7.83 -2.90 -9.20
C TYR A 24 6.66 -2.19 -8.54
N GLN A 25 6.35 -0.94 -8.91
CA GLN A 25 5.16 -0.24 -8.40
C GLN A 25 3.86 -1.00 -8.72
N ARG A 26 3.74 -1.60 -9.92
CA ARG A 26 2.59 -2.44 -10.28
C ARG A 26 2.49 -3.70 -9.41
N GLN A 27 3.62 -4.38 -9.20
CA GLN A 27 3.67 -5.57 -8.33
C GLN A 27 3.32 -5.22 -6.88
N LEU A 28 3.88 -4.13 -6.37
CA LEU A 28 3.62 -3.59 -5.04
C LEU A 28 2.13 -3.26 -4.85
N ALA A 29 1.52 -2.57 -5.82
CA ALA A 29 0.10 -2.25 -5.76
C ALA A 29 -0.79 -3.50 -5.70
N THR A 30 -0.47 -4.54 -6.48
CA THR A 30 -1.19 -5.83 -6.42
C THR A 30 -1.01 -6.51 -5.08
N ALA A 31 0.21 -6.53 -4.53
CA ALA A 31 0.49 -7.13 -3.22
C ALA A 31 -0.27 -6.41 -2.09
N ILE A 32 -0.28 -5.07 -2.08
CA ILE A 32 -1.01 -4.27 -1.10
C ILE A 32 -2.51 -4.54 -1.20
N LYS A 33 -3.08 -4.58 -2.41
CA LYS A 33 -4.51 -4.89 -2.60
C LYS A 33 -4.89 -6.27 -2.04
N ARG A 34 -4.04 -7.29 -2.26
CA ARG A 34 -4.25 -8.63 -1.69
C ARG A 34 -4.15 -8.63 -0.16
N ALA A 35 -3.14 -7.96 0.40
CA ALA A 35 -2.98 -7.84 1.84
C ALA A 35 -4.17 -7.15 2.51
N ARG A 36 -4.74 -6.11 1.87
CA ARG A 36 -5.96 -5.45 2.35
C ARG A 36 -7.18 -6.36 2.34
N TYR A 37 -7.35 -7.16 1.29
CA TYR A 37 -8.43 -8.15 1.22
C TYR A 37 -8.33 -9.20 2.34
N LEU A 38 -7.11 -9.54 2.76
CA LEU A 38 -6.82 -10.47 3.85
C LEU A 38 -6.81 -9.80 5.24
N ALA A 39 -7.27 -8.55 5.36
CA ALA A 39 -7.23 -7.76 6.60
C ALA A 39 -5.83 -7.58 7.23
N LEU A 40 -4.75 -7.77 6.45
CA LEU A 40 -3.37 -7.58 6.91
C LEU A 40 -2.93 -6.11 6.84
N LEU A 41 -3.62 -5.28 6.05
CA LEU A 41 -3.39 -3.85 5.91
C LEU A 41 -4.73 -3.11 5.82
N PRO A 42 -4.85 -1.89 6.39
CA PRO A 42 -6.06 -1.11 6.29
C PRO A 42 -6.27 -0.51 4.89
N TYR A 43 -7.52 -0.29 4.51
CA TYR A 43 -7.87 0.48 3.30
C TYR A 43 -7.77 1.99 3.55
N THR A 44 -8.16 2.42 4.74
CA THR A 44 -8.20 3.80 5.21
C THR A 44 -7.88 3.84 6.71
N ASP A 45 -7.57 5.03 7.21
CA ASP A 45 -7.41 5.37 8.63
C ASP A 45 -8.71 5.29 9.46
N GLY A 46 -9.87 5.23 8.81
CA GLY A 46 -11.18 5.18 9.49
C GLY A 46 -11.70 3.78 9.82
N HIS A 47 -10.90 2.72 9.67
CA HIS A 47 -11.34 1.34 9.91
C HIS A 47 -11.31 0.92 11.40
N ASP A 48 -10.63 1.68 12.26
CA ASP A 48 -10.41 1.33 13.68
C ASP A 48 -11.39 2.03 14.65
N HIS A 49 -12.57 2.46 14.15
CA HIS A 49 -13.63 3.10 14.94
C HIS A 49 -14.82 2.18 15.21
#